data_AF-A0A136NEI5-F1
#
_entry.id   AF-A0A136NEI5-F1
#
_cell.length_a   1.000
_cell.length_b   1.000
_cell.length_c   1.000
_cell.angle_alpha   90.00
_cell.angle_beta   90.00
_cell.angle_gamma   90.00
#
_symmetry.space_group_name_H-M   'P 1'
#
loop_
_entity.id
_entity.type
_entity.pdbx_description
1 polymer ?
#
loop_
_entity_poly.entity_id
_entity_poly.type
_entity_poly.pdbx_seq_one_letter_code
_entity_poly.pdbx_strand_id
1 'polypeptide(L)'
;GIKDGEKISLIYDLYDEYDKVSGISSMARTTGYTATAAAELLLQGKFTSKGVFPPELVGKYPGCYDFIMNYLKERNVNLKLTIKK
;
A
#
# COMPACT_ATOMS: atom_id res chain seq x y z
N GLY A 1 7.27 3.16 19.97
CA GLY A 1 8.40 4.09 20.08
C GLY A 1 8.05 5.25 20.98
N ILE A 2 8.96 6.21 21.13
CA ILE A 2 8.65 7.50 21.76
C ILE A 2 8.51 8.52 20.64
N LYS A 3 7.43 9.28 20.65
CA LYS A 3 7.21 10.40 19.74
C LYS A 3 6.74 11.59 20.58
N ASP A 4 7.43 12.71 20.44
CA ASP A 4 7.13 13.95 21.18
C ASP A 4 7.08 13.76 22.71
N GLY A 5 7.91 12.85 23.25
CA GLY A 5 7.98 12.55 24.69
C GLY A 5 6.95 11.54 25.21
N GLU A 6 5.95 11.18 24.40
CA GLU A 6 4.95 10.15 24.76
C GLU A 6 5.34 8.78 24.20
N LYS A 7 5.03 7.71 24.94
CA LYS A 7 5.12 6.34 24.42
C LYS A 7 3.97 6.13 23.44
N ILE A 8 4.27 5.79 22.20
CA ILE A 8 3.28 5.56 21.15
C ILE A 8 3.54 4.22 20.48
N SER A 9 2.50 3.43 20.26
CA SER A 9 2.51 2.22 19.43
C SER A 9 1.62 2.43 18.20
N LEU A 10 2.20 2.24 17.02
CA LEU A 10 1.47 2.26 15.75
C LEU A 10 1.20 0.81 15.35
N ILE A 11 -0.06 0.47 15.13
CA ILE A 11 -0.49 -0.87 14.69
C ILE A 11 -1.11 -0.71 13.30
N TYR A 12 -0.62 -1.47 12.34
CA TYR A 12 -1.17 -1.55 11.00
C TYR A 12 -1.82 -2.91 10.82
N ASP A 13 -3.14 -2.94 10.67
CA ASP A 13 -3.91 -4.16 10.45
C ASP A 13 -4.36 -4.22 8.99
N LEU A 14 -4.04 -5.32 8.31
CA LEU A 14 -4.54 -5.66 6.98
C LEU A 14 -5.33 -6.96 7.12
N TYR A 15 -6.64 -6.90 6.90
CA TYR A 15 -7.51 -8.07 6.88
C TYR A 15 -8.13 -8.18 5.49
N ASP A 16 -7.89 -9.30 4.83
CA ASP A 16 -8.41 -9.58 3.49
C ASP A 16 -8.74 -11.08 3.39
N GLU A 17 -9.86 -11.40 2.77
CA GLU A 17 -10.36 -12.77 2.61
C GLU A 17 -10.66 -13.07 1.14
N TYR A 18 -10.96 -14.33 0.85
CA TYR A 18 -11.36 -14.73 -0.50
C TYR A 18 -12.58 -13.94 -0.96
N ASP A 19 -12.47 -13.28 -2.11
CA ASP A 19 -13.58 -12.55 -2.71
C ASP A 19 -14.48 -13.49 -3.49
N LYS A 20 -15.70 -13.70 -3.01
CA LYS A 20 -16.70 -14.50 -3.73
C LYS A 20 -17.24 -13.79 -4.96
N VAL A 21 -17.19 -12.45 -5.02
CA VAL A 21 -17.72 -11.66 -6.13
C VAL A 21 -16.75 -11.68 -7.30
N SER A 22 -15.47 -11.39 -7.04
CA SER A 22 -14.44 -11.39 -8.10
C SER A 22 -13.80 -12.76 -8.34
N GLY A 23 -13.99 -13.72 -7.41
CA GLY A 23 -13.39 -15.05 -7.46
C GLY A 23 -11.90 -15.10 -7.13
N ILE A 24 -11.34 -14.03 -6.56
CA ILE A 24 -9.89 -13.86 -6.35
C ILE A 24 -9.53 -14.11 -4.88
N SER A 25 -8.44 -14.85 -4.65
CA SER A 25 -7.95 -15.13 -3.30
C SER A 25 -7.35 -13.91 -2.61
N SER A 26 -7.36 -13.92 -1.27
CA SER A 26 -6.77 -12.85 -0.46
C SER A 26 -5.31 -12.55 -0.82
N MET A 27 -4.50 -13.59 -0.99
CA MET A 27 -3.10 -13.44 -1.41
C MET A 27 -2.98 -12.82 -2.80
N ALA A 28 -3.84 -13.22 -3.76
CA ALA A 28 -3.80 -12.67 -5.10
C ALA A 28 -4.27 -11.20 -5.16
N ARG A 29 -5.24 -10.80 -4.33
CA ARG A 29 -5.64 -9.39 -4.19
C ARG A 29 -4.51 -8.55 -3.63
N THR A 30 -3.97 -8.95 -2.48
CA THR A 30 -2.96 -8.19 -1.74
C THR A 30 -1.62 -8.12 -2.47
N THR A 31 -1.24 -9.17 -3.21
CA THR A 31 0.02 -9.20 -3.97
C THR A 31 -0.16 -8.68 -5.40
N GLY A 32 -1.18 -9.19 -6.10
CA GLY A 32 -1.42 -8.89 -7.51
C GLY A 32 -1.82 -7.44 -7.73
N TYR A 33 -2.77 -6.91 -6.96
CA TYR A 33 -3.16 -5.51 -7.11
C TYR A 33 -2.04 -4.54 -6.74
N THR A 34 -1.17 -4.91 -5.80
CA THR A 34 0.02 -4.10 -5.48
C THR A 34 0.98 -4.05 -6.66
N ALA A 35 1.23 -5.19 -7.32
CA ALA A 35 2.03 -5.23 -8.55
C ALA A 35 1.38 -4.43 -9.70
N THR A 36 0.06 -4.54 -9.87
CA THR A 36 -0.67 -3.73 -10.86
C THR A 36 -0.61 -2.24 -10.53
N ALA A 37 -0.73 -1.86 -9.26
CA ALA A 37 -0.61 -0.46 -8.83
C ALA A 37 0.76 0.11 -9.19
N ALA A 38 1.85 -0.66 -8.99
CA ALA A 38 3.19 -0.24 -9.39
C ALA A 38 3.31 -0.09 -10.91
N ALA A 39 2.74 -0.99 -11.70
CA ALA A 39 2.70 -0.86 -13.16
C ALA A 39 1.91 0.38 -13.61
N GLU A 40 0.73 0.61 -13.02
CA GLU A 40 -0.12 1.77 -13.32
C GLU A 40 0.58 3.09 -12.95
N LEU A 41 1.33 3.10 -11.84
CA LEU A 41 2.11 4.25 -11.40
C LEU A 41 3.16 4.65 -12.46
N LEU A 42 3.81 3.67 -13.08
CA LEU A 42 4.74 3.88 -14.20
C LEU A 42 4.03 4.35 -15.46
N LEU A 43 2.89 3.73 -15.82
CA LEU A 43 2.10 4.08 -17.00
C LEU A 43 1.56 5.51 -16.93
N GLN A 44 1.14 5.97 -15.74
CA GLN A 44 0.68 7.34 -15.51
C GLN A 44 1.83 8.35 -15.37
N GLY A 45 3.08 7.92 -15.48
CA GLY A 45 4.25 8.80 -15.37
C GLY A 45 4.46 9.40 -13.98
N LYS A 46 3.85 8.82 -12.93
CA LYS A 46 4.00 9.31 -11.54
C LYS A 46 5.39 9.00 -10.97
N PHE A 47 6.06 7.99 -11.50
CA PHE A 47 7.46 7.67 -11.23
C PHE A 47 8.20 7.49 -12.54
N THR A 48 9.21 8.32 -12.78
CA THR A 48 9.94 8.39 -14.04
C THR A 48 11.43 8.03 -13.89
N SER A 49 11.90 7.81 -12.66
CA SER A 49 13.27 7.42 -12.37
C SER A 49 13.59 6.06 -12.98
N LYS A 50 14.75 5.97 -13.66
CA LYS A 50 15.20 4.75 -14.36
C LYS A 50 16.21 4.00 -13.50
N GLY A 51 16.08 2.68 -13.43
CA GLY A 51 16.94 1.81 -12.62
C GLY A 51 16.14 0.74 -11.89
N VAL A 52 16.78 0.05 -10.96
CA VAL A 52 16.16 -0.95 -10.09
C VAL A 52 15.83 -0.27 -8.76
N PHE A 53 14.55 -0.17 -8.43
CA PHE A 53 14.09 0.47 -7.20
C PHE A 53 13.24 -0.50 -6.38
N PRO A 54 13.60 -0.74 -5.11
CA PRO A 54 12.74 -1.45 -4.20
C PRO A 54 11.57 -0.55 -3.75
N PRO A 55 10.47 -1.12 -3.25
CA PRO A 55 9.26 -0.38 -2.87
C PRO A 55 9.50 0.76 -1.87
N GLU A 56 10.49 0.63 -0.99
CA GLU A 56 10.85 1.65 0.01
C GLU A 56 11.40 2.92 -0.66
N LEU A 57 12.15 2.76 -1.76
CA LEU A 57 12.64 3.90 -2.52
C LEU A 57 11.52 4.53 -3.34
N VAL A 58 10.66 3.72 -3.96
CA VAL A 58 9.50 4.23 -4.73
C VAL A 58 8.53 4.97 -3.82
N GLY A 59 8.20 4.41 -2.64
CA GLY A 59 7.30 5.02 -1.67
C GLY A 59 7.82 6.33 -1.06
N LYS A 60 9.13 6.55 -1.09
CA LYS A 60 9.74 7.83 -0.68
C LYS A 60 9.48 8.95 -1.69
N TYR A 61 9.19 8.64 -2.95
CA TYR A 61 8.84 9.66 -3.93
C TYR A 61 7.47 10.26 -3.60
N PRO A 62 7.34 11.60 -3.60
CA PRO A 62 6.09 12.27 -3.26
C PRO A 62 4.90 11.73 -4.07
N GLY A 63 3.82 11.35 -3.39
CA GLY A 63 2.58 10.89 -4.00
C GLY A 63 2.59 9.47 -4.55
N CYS A 64 3.74 8.78 -4.62
CA CYS A 64 3.80 7.39 -5.08
C CYS A 64 3.17 6.43 -4.06
N TYR A 65 3.50 6.62 -2.77
CA TYR A 65 2.88 5.87 -1.69
C TYR A 65 1.37 6.08 -1.64
N ASP A 66 0.92 7.34 -1.65
CA ASP A 66 -0.51 7.67 -1.59
C ASP A 66 -1.28 7.09 -2.78
N PHE A 67 -0.68 7.09 -3.97
CA PHE A 67 -1.27 6.47 -5.15
C PHE A 67 -1.51 4.97 -4.97
N ILE A 68 -0.48 4.23 -4.55
CA ILE A 68 -0.59 2.77 -4.36
C ILE A 68 -1.64 2.46 -3.28
N MET A 69 -1.62 3.18 -2.16
CA MET A 69 -2.56 2.97 -1.07
C MET A 69 -4.00 3.28 -1.48
N ASN A 70 -4.23 4.34 -2.25
CA ASN A 70 -5.55 4.66 -2.80
C ASN A 70 -6.01 3.62 -3.83
N TYR A 71 -5.13 3.18 -4.71
CA TYR A 71 -5.43 2.14 -5.70
C TYR A 71 -5.89 0.82 -5.06
N LEU A 72 -5.23 0.42 -3.96
CA LEU A 72 -5.61 -0.75 -3.17
C LEU A 72 -6.93 -0.53 -2.42
N LYS A 73 -7.13 0.65 -1.83
CA LYS A 73 -8.36 1.03 -1.14
C LYS A 73 -9.59 0.98 -2.04
N GLU A 74 -9.49 1.48 -3.27
CA GLU A 74 -10.55 1.40 -4.29
C GLU A 74 -10.96 -0.04 -4.62
N ARG A 75 -10.05 -1.00 -4.42
CA ARG A 75 -10.26 -2.44 -4.63
C ARG A 75 -10.55 -3.17 -3.31
N ASN A 76 -11.00 -2.45 -2.30
CA ASN A 76 -11.35 -2.94 -0.97
C ASN A 76 -10.20 -3.64 -0.21
N VAL A 77 -8.95 -3.41 -0.59
CA VAL A 77 -7.77 -3.85 0.18
C VAL A 77 -7.37 -2.71 1.12
N ASN A 78 -7.79 -2.82 2.38
CA ASN A 78 -7.75 -1.72 3.35
C ASN A 78 -6.73 -1.97 4.47
N LEU A 79 -5.78 -1.05 4.62
CA LEU A 79 -4.86 -0.98 5.76
C LEU A 79 -5.44 -0.05 6.83
N LYS A 80 -5.64 -0.57 8.04
CA LYS A 80 -6.14 0.18 9.19
C LYS A 80 -4.98 0.54 10.11
N LEU A 81 -4.77 1.84 10.32
CA LEU A 81 -3.82 2.35 11.31
C LEU A 81 -4.53 2.62 12.64
N THR A 82 -4.03 2.00 13.70
CA THR A 82 -4.43 2.28 15.09
C THR A 82 -3.25 2.88 15.85
N ILE A 83 -3.46 4.04 16.47
CA ILE A 83 -2.46 4.71 17.32
C ILE A 83 -2.83 4.44 18.79
N LYS A 84 -1.99 3.68 19.49
CA LYS A 84 -2.10 3.48 20.95
C LYS A 84 -1.10 4.37 21.66
N LYS A 85 -1.58 5.17 22.61
CA LYS A 85 -0.76 5.95 23.54
C LYS A 85 -0.60 5.17 24.84
#